data_AF-A0A2C1Z2S5-F1
#
_entry.id   AF-A0A2C1Z2S5-F1
#
_cell.length_a   1.000
_cell.length_b   1.000
_cell.length_c   1.000
_cell.angle_alpha   90.00
_cell.angle_beta   90.00
_cell.angle_gamma   90.00
#
_symmetry.space_group_name_H-M   'P 1'
#
loop_
_entity.id
_entity.type
_entity.pdbx_description
1 polymer ?
#
loop_
_entity_poly.entity_id
_entity_poly.type
_entity_poly.pdbx_seq_one_letter_code
_entity_poly.pdbx_strand_id
1 'polypeptide(L)'
;MESLIGFLISLAFAIFLFIDAPKHNKSRWLWAILGFIFGPIALGIYFIKTGRKVAGWIITILAILVYVVIIVLIALAAALMVNGFS
;
A
#
# COMPACT_ATOMS: atom_id res chain seq x y z
N MET A 1 -7.65 0.64 -19.12
CA MET A 1 -6.69 -0.42 -18.70
C MET A 1 -6.06 -0.13 -17.35
N GLU A 2 -5.69 1.12 -17.05
CA GLU A 2 -4.94 1.51 -15.84
C GLU A 2 -5.68 1.22 -14.52
N SER A 3 -6.99 1.50 -14.46
CA SER A 3 -7.83 1.19 -13.30
C SER A 3 -7.95 -0.31 -13.01
N LEU A 4 -7.93 -1.16 -14.05
CA LEU A 4 -7.99 -2.62 -13.90
C LEU A 4 -6.71 -3.16 -13.27
N ILE A 5 -5.56 -2.61 -13.65
CA ILE A 5 -4.25 -3.00 -13.10
C ILE A 5 -4.17 -2.64 -11.61
N GLY A 6 -4.57 -1.43 -11.25
CA GLY A 6 -4.61 -1.00 -9.84
C GLY A 6 -5.51 -1.89 -8.99
N PHE A 7 -6.71 -2.22 -9.50
CA PHE A 7 -7.64 -3.12 -8.83
C PHE A 7 -7.04 -4.53 -8.63
N LEU A 8 -6.40 -5.09 -9.67
CA LEU A 8 -5.76 -6.39 -9.60
C LEU A 8 -4.60 -6.42 -8.59
N ILE A 9 -3.82 -5.34 -8.50
CA ILE A 9 -2.73 -5.21 -7.52
C ILE A 9 -3.28 -5.19 -6.09
N SER A 10 -4.31 -4.37 -5.82
CA SER A 10 -4.97 -4.35 -4.50
C SER A 10 -5.58 -5.71 -4.15
N LEU A 11 -6.18 -6.38 -5.13
CA LEU A 11 -6.73 -7.72 -4.95
C LEU A 11 -5.63 -8.75 -4.66
N ALA A 12 -4.47 -8.65 -5.32
CA ALA A 12 -3.32 -9.52 -5.06
C ALA A 12 -2.81 -9.37 -3.61
N PHE A 13 -2.70 -8.14 -3.09
CA PHE A 13 -2.35 -7.91 -1.68
C PHE A 13 -3.38 -8.50 -0.73
N ALA A 14 -4.67 -8.33 -1.02
CA ALA A 14 -5.76 -8.87 -0.21
C ALA A 14 -5.72 -10.41 -0.16
N ILE A 15 -5.57 -11.06 -1.31
CA ILE A 15 -5.49 -12.52 -1.43
C ILE A 15 -4.25 -13.05 -0.70
N PHE A 16 -3.09 -12.43 -0.92
CA PHE A 16 -1.84 -12.82 -0.26
C PHE A 16 -2.01 -12.79 1.27
N LEU A 17 -2.52 -11.69 1.82
CA LEU A 17 -2.72 -11.54 3.25
C LEU A 17 -3.82 -12.46 3.79
N PHE A 18 -4.87 -12.73 3.03
CA PHE A 18 -5.91 -13.68 3.41
C PHE A 18 -5.37 -15.09 3.60
N ILE A 19 -4.47 -15.53 2.70
CA ILE A 19 -3.87 -16.87 2.72
C ILE A 19 -2.79 -16.97 3.80
N ASP A 20 -2.00 -15.91 3.97
CA ASP A 20 -0.82 -15.96 4.84
C ASP A 20 -1.15 -15.68 6.31
N ALA A 21 -2.09 -14.77 6.60
CA ALA A 21 -2.47 -14.40 7.97
C ALA A 21 -2.78 -15.58 8.93
N PRO A 22 -3.54 -16.63 8.53
CA PRO A 22 -3.86 -17.73 9.43
C PRO A 22 -2.64 -18.60 9.76
N LYS A 23 -1.59 -18.60 8.94
CA LYS A 23 -0.32 -19.28 9.24
C LYS A 23 0.42 -18.65 10.41
N HIS A 24 0.10 -17.40 10.74
CA HIS A 24 0.71 -16.62 11.81
C HIS A 24 -0.26 -16.31 12.96
N ASN A 25 -1.34 -17.09 13.11
CA ASN A 25 -2.39 -16.89 14.13
C ASN A 25 -3.00 -15.48 14.09
N LYS A 26 -3.17 -14.92 12.88
CA LYS A 26 -3.84 -13.62 12.65
C LYS A 26 -5.16 -13.82 11.92
N SER A 27 -6.08 -12.87 12.08
CA SER A 27 -7.40 -12.90 11.44
C SER A 27 -7.30 -12.68 9.93
N ARG A 28 -7.78 -13.65 9.16
CA ARG A 28 -7.79 -13.66 7.68
C ARG A 28 -8.44 -12.40 7.10
N TRP A 29 -9.66 -12.14 7.53
CA TRP A 29 -10.50 -11.07 6.98
C TRP A 29 -9.95 -9.68 7.27
N LEU A 30 -9.42 -9.46 8.47
CA LEU A 30 -8.84 -8.17 8.84
C LEU A 30 -7.65 -7.82 7.94
N TRP A 31 -6.71 -8.75 7.77
CA TRP A 31 -5.53 -8.49 6.95
C TRP A 31 -5.86 -8.41 5.45
N ALA A 32 -6.84 -9.17 4.96
CA ALA A 32 -7.30 -9.06 3.59
C ALA A 32 -7.88 -7.67 3.28
N ILE A 33 -8.77 -7.16 4.15
CA ILE A 33 -9.39 -5.83 4.00
C ILE A 33 -8.31 -4.74 4.11
N LEU A 34 -7.39 -4.84 5.08
CA LEU A 34 -6.29 -3.90 5.20
C LEU A 34 -5.37 -3.92 3.97
N GLY A 35 -5.08 -5.11 3.43
CA GLY A 35 -4.32 -5.30 2.21
C GLY A 35 -4.96 -4.66 0.99
N PHE A 36 -6.28 -4.80 0.86
CA PHE A 36 -7.02 -4.22 -0.25
C PHE A 36 -7.02 -2.69 -0.22
N ILE A 37 -7.20 -2.10 0.97
CA ILE A 37 -7.34 -0.65 1.14
C ILE A 37 -5.98 0.05 1.18
N PHE A 38 -5.03 -0.48 1.95
CA PHE A 38 -3.75 0.17 2.22
C PHE A 38 -2.57 -0.46 1.46
N GLY A 39 -2.82 -1.53 0.68
CA GLY A 39 -1.86 -2.13 -0.23
C GLY A 39 -0.52 -2.48 0.43
N PRO A 40 0.60 -1.95 -0.08
CA PRO A 40 1.93 -2.28 0.42
C PRO A 40 2.18 -1.83 1.87
N ILE A 41 1.48 -0.81 2.37
CA ILE A 41 1.63 -0.37 3.77
C ILE A 41 1.11 -1.45 4.71
N ALA A 42 -0.09 -2.00 4.43
CA ALA A 42 -0.64 -3.10 5.23
C ALA A 42 0.26 -4.33 5.18
N LEU A 43 0.85 -4.64 4.02
CA LEU A 43 1.79 -5.75 3.87
C LEU A 43 3.09 -5.54 4.67
N GLY A 44 3.63 -4.32 4.70
CA GLY A 44 4.78 -3.99 5.53
C GLY A 44 4.49 -4.15 7.03
N ILE A 45 3.37 -3.59 7.51
CA ILE A 45 2.95 -3.73 8.92
C ILE A 45 2.70 -5.21 9.28
N TYR A 46 2.10 -5.97 8.37
CA TYR A 46 1.90 -7.41 8.53
C TYR A 46 3.23 -8.13 8.76
N PHE A 47 4.25 -7.90 7.93
CA PHE A 47 5.56 -8.52 8.10
C PHE A 47 6.27 -8.10 9.40
N ILE A 48 6.08 -6.86 9.86
CA ILE A 48 6.58 -6.44 11.17
C ILE A 48 5.93 -7.28 12.29
N LYS A 49 4.62 -7.53 12.18
CA LYS A 49 3.85 -8.32 13.17
C LYS A 49 4.09 -9.83 13.08
N THR A 50 4.50 -10.37 11.93
CA THR A 50 4.77 -11.81 11.74
C THR A 50 6.23 -12.22 11.91
N GLY A 51 7.07 -11.31 12.42
CA GLY A 51 8.47 -11.60 12.79
C GLY A 51 9.49 -11.25 11.72
N ARG A 52 9.06 -10.87 10.50
CA ARG A 52 9.90 -10.42 9.40
C ARG A 52 10.16 -8.91 9.46
N LYS A 53 10.68 -8.44 10.60
CA LYS A 53 10.76 -7.00 10.93
C LYS A 53 11.52 -6.18 9.90
N VAL A 54 12.69 -6.65 9.44
CA VAL A 54 13.55 -5.91 8.49
C VAL A 54 12.82 -5.69 7.17
N ALA A 55 12.30 -6.76 6.55
CA ALA A 55 11.54 -6.67 5.31
C ALA A 55 10.27 -5.82 5.47
N GLY A 56 9.58 -5.96 6.60
CA GLY A 56 8.39 -5.14 6.90
C GLY A 56 8.70 -3.65 6.95
N TRP A 57 9.74 -3.25 7.67
CA TRP A 57 10.18 -1.86 7.73
C TRP A 57 10.62 -1.30 6.38
N ILE A 58 11.40 -2.07 5.60
CA ILE A 58 11.81 -1.67 4.25
C ILE A 58 10.59 -1.37 3.39
N ILE A 59 9.61 -2.29 3.35
CA ILE A 59 8.40 -2.14 2.55
C ILE A 59 7.56 -0.95 3.03
N THR A 60 7.37 -0.79 4.34
CA THR A 60 6.61 0.33 4.89
C THR A 60 7.26 1.68 4.57
N ILE A 61 8.57 1.81 4.76
CA ILE A 61 9.30 3.06 4.48
C ILE A 61 9.24 3.38 2.99
N LEU A 62 9.50 2.39 2.12
CA LEU A 62 9.44 2.57 0.68
C LEU A 62 8.04 2.99 0.22
N ALA A 63 7.00 2.35 0.74
CA ALA A 63 5.62 2.71 0.43
C ALA A 63 5.30 4.15 0.86
N ILE A 64 5.68 4.54 2.07
CA ILE A 64 5.49 5.92 2.57
C ILE A 64 6.21 6.92 1.65
N LEU A 65 7.47 6.66 1.28
CA LEU A 65 8.23 7.54 0.39
C LEU A 65 7.54 7.71 -0.98
N VAL A 66 7.05 6.62 -1.56
CA VAL A 66 6.31 6.67 -2.83
C VAL A 66 5.04 7.50 -2.69
N TYR A 67 4.25 7.29 -1.64
CA TYR A 67 3.05 8.11 -1.39
C TYR A 67 3.39 9.59 -1.22
N VAL A 68 4.45 9.93 -0.48
CA VAL A 68 4.90 11.32 -0.31
C VAL A 68 5.28 11.93 -1.66
N VAL A 69 6.04 11.24 -2.48
CA VAL A 69 6.43 11.72 -3.82
C VAL A 69 5.18 11.95 -4.69
N ILE A 70 4.24 11.00 -4.72
CA ILE A 70 2.99 11.15 -5.49
C ILE A 70 2.19 12.36 -5.02
N ILE A 71 2.03 12.54 -3.71
CA ILE A 71 1.30 13.69 -3.13
C ILE A 71 1.97 15.00 -3.53
N VAL A 72 3.31 15.08 -3.44
CA VAL A 72 4.08 16.26 -3.83
C VAL A 72 3.92 16.56 -5.33
N LEU A 73 3.98 15.54 -6.19
CA LEU A 73 3.78 15.72 -7.63
C LEU A 73 2.37 16.22 -7.96
N ILE A 74 1.34 15.67 -7.31
CA ILE A 74 -0.06 16.13 -7.47
C ILE A 74 -0.21 17.58 -7.01
N ALA A 75 0.35 17.92 -5.85
CA ALA A 75 0.31 19.28 -5.31
C ALA A 75 1.02 20.29 -6.22
N LEU A 76 2.21 19.93 -6.74
CA LEU A 76 2.95 20.75 -7.70
C LEU A 76 2.19 20.93 -9.01
N ALA A 77 1.62 19.85 -9.56
CA ALA A 77 0.82 19.91 -10.77
C ALA A 77 -0.41 20.83 -10.59
N ALA A 78 -1.12 20.70 -9.47
CA ALA A 78 -2.24 21.57 -9.13
C ALA A 78 -1.81 23.04 -8.99
N ALA A 79 -0.69 23.31 -8.31
CA ALA A 79 -0.16 24.66 -8.16
C ALA A 79 0.23 25.28 -9.52
N LEU A 80 0.86 24.52 -10.40
CA LEU A 80 1.20 24.97 -11.75
C LEU A 80 -0.04 25.26 -12.60
N MET A 81 -1.09 24.41 -12.50
CA MET A 81 -2.35 24.68 -13.19
C MET A 81 -3.03 25.95 -12.66
N VAL A 82 -2.99 26.22 -11.36
CA VAL A 82 -3.61 27.44 -10.81
C VAL A 82 -2.84 28.71 -11.21
N ASN A 83 -1.51 28.66 -11.28
CA ASN A 83 -0.67 29.85 -11.53
C ASN A 83 -0.23 30.04 -13.00
N GLY A 84 -0.37 29.02 -13.85
CA GLY A 84 0.11 29.02 -15.24
C GLY A 84 -0.93 29.35 -16.31
N PHE A 85 -2.20 29.51 -15.95
CA PHE A 85 -3.30 29.94 -16.84
C PHE A 85 -3.70 31.43 -16.63
N SER A 86 -2.73 32.31 -16.35
CA SER A 86 -2.94 33.76 -16.38
C SER A 86 -2.60 34.35 -17.74
#